data_AF-A0A6J3KPZ7-F1
#
_entry.id   AF-A0A6J3KPZ7-F1
#
_cell.length_a   1.000
_cell.length_b   1.000
_cell.length_c   1.000
_cell.angle_alpha   90.00
_cell.angle_beta   90.00
_cell.angle_gamma   90.00
#
_symmetry.space_group_name_H-M   'P 1'
#
loop_
_entity.id
_entity.type
_entity.pdbx_description
1 polymer ?
#
loop_
_entity_poly.entity_id
_entity_poly.type
_entity_poly.pdbx_seq_one_letter_code
_entity_poly.pdbx_strand_id
1 'polypeptide(L)'
;MGSRAEQDRLLRISTTLYVGNLSFYTTEEQIYELFSKCGDIRRIIMGLDKYKKTPCGFCFVEYYQRADAENCMRYINGTRLDDRIIRTDWDAGFIEGRQYGRGKTGGQVRDEYRSDFDSGRGGYGKIIQQKVTPLSDGAFGR
;
A
#
# COMPACT_ATOMS: atom_id res chain seq x y z
N MET A 1 -11.30 17.50 11.17
CA MET A 1 -11.81 16.60 10.12
C MET A 1 -12.46 17.48 9.07
N GLY A 2 -11.93 17.51 7.83
CA GLY A 2 -12.50 18.33 6.75
C GLY A 2 -13.92 17.88 6.40
N SER A 3 -14.73 18.78 5.87
CA SER A 3 -16.06 18.42 5.36
C SER A 3 -15.93 17.44 4.19
N ARG A 4 -16.95 16.61 3.96
CA ARG A 4 -17.00 15.69 2.81
C ARG A 4 -16.79 16.44 1.48
N ALA A 5 -17.35 17.64 1.37
CA ALA A 5 -17.18 18.50 0.20
C ALA A 5 -15.72 18.93 -0.03
N GLU A 6 -14.98 19.23 1.05
CA GLU A 6 -13.56 19.56 0.93
C GLU A 6 -12.74 18.34 0.52
N GLN A 7 -13.05 17.16 1.07
CA GLN A 7 -12.39 15.93 0.65
C GLN A 7 -12.62 15.63 -0.84
N ASP A 8 -13.86 15.75 -1.33
CA ASP A 8 -14.18 15.55 -2.73
C ASP A 8 -13.45 16.56 -3.63
N ARG A 9 -13.32 17.81 -3.18
CA ARG A 9 -12.55 18.84 -3.88
C ARG A 9 -11.08 18.46 -3.97
N LEU A 10 -10.45 18.07 -2.87
CA LEU A 10 -9.04 17.68 -2.83
C LEU A 10 -8.76 16.49 -3.75
N LEU A 11 -9.62 15.48 -3.76
CA LEU A 11 -9.49 14.32 -4.65
C LEU A 11 -9.56 14.69 -6.15
N ARG A 12 -10.38 15.67 -6.51
CA ARG A 12 -10.52 16.13 -7.91
C ARG A 12 -9.30 16.87 -8.45
N ILE A 13 -8.54 17.53 -7.59
CA ILE A 13 -7.36 18.34 -8.00
C ILE A 13 -6.03 17.68 -7.65
N SER A 14 -6.04 16.57 -6.91
CA SER A 14 -4.83 15.93 -6.38
C SER A 14 -3.90 15.41 -7.47
N THR A 15 -2.59 15.49 -7.24
CA THR A 15 -1.58 14.80 -8.05
C THR A 15 -1.03 13.54 -7.37
N THR A 16 -1.62 13.16 -6.23
CA THR A 16 -1.21 11.98 -5.45
C THR A 16 -2.17 10.82 -5.68
N LEU A 17 -1.60 9.65 -5.95
CA LEU A 17 -2.29 8.38 -6.03
C LEU A 17 -1.89 7.48 -4.87
N TYR A 18 -2.87 6.83 -4.27
CA TYR A 18 -2.64 5.63 -3.47
C TYR A 18 -2.47 4.43 -4.41
N VAL A 19 -1.44 3.64 -4.20
CA VAL A 19 -1.19 2.40 -4.95
C VAL A 19 -1.29 1.22 -4.00
N GLY A 20 -2.29 0.38 -4.24
CA GLY A 20 -2.58 -0.81 -3.46
C GLY A 20 -2.23 -2.09 -4.19
N ASN A 21 -2.32 -3.18 -3.42
CA ASN A 21 -2.08 -4.55 -3.86
C ASN A 21 -0.64 -4.87 -4.34
N LEU A 22 0.35 -4.09 -3.93
CA LEU A 22 1.77 -4.39 -4.19
C LEU A 22 2.24 -5.66 -3.47
N SER A 23 3.34 -6.25 -3.94
CA SER A 23 4.03 -7.27 -3.16
C SER A 23 4.74 -6.60 -1.97
N PHE A 24 4.99 -7.34 -0.89
CA PHE A 24 5.86 -6.88 0.20
C PHE A 24 7.33 -6.77 -0.25
N TYR A 25 7.66 -7.40 -1.37
CA TYR A 25 8.99 -7.39 -1.97
C TYR A 25 9.15 -6.35 -3.09
N THR A 26 8.06 -5.70 -3.52
CA THR A 26 8.11 -4.66 -4.55
C THR A 26 8.92 -3.47 -4.04
N THR A 27 9.96 -3.08 -4.79
CA THR A 27 10.86 -1.98 -4.40
C THR A 27 10.38 -0.63 -4.93
N GLU A 28 10.93 0.44 -4.36
CA GLU A 28 10.65 1.82 -4.82
C GLU A 28 11.09 2.02 -6.27
N GLU A 29 12.21 1.42 -6.67
CA GLU A 29 12.76 1.53 -8.02
C GLU A 29 11.84 0.89 -9.07
N GLN A 30 11.24 -0.28 -8.75
CA GLN A 30 10.28 -0.94 -9.64
C GLN A 30 9.00 -0.10 -9.81
N ILE A 31 8.54 0.53 -8.72
CA ILE A 31 7.41 1.45 -8.76
C ILE A 31 7.78 2.67 -9.62
N TYR A 32 8.97 3.24 -9.41
CA TYR A 32 9.45 4.37 -10.18
C TYR A 32 9.48 4.05 -11.68
N GLU A 33 10.05 2.91 -12.08
CA GLU A 33 10.15 2.50 -13.48
C GLU A 33 8.77 2.37 -14.15
N LEU A 34 7.81 1.70 -13.49
CA LEU A 34 6.48 1.52 -14.04
C LEU A 34 5.70 2.83 -14.10
N PHE A 35 5.70 3.61 -13.02
CA PHE A 35 4.88 4.81 -12.89
C PHE A 35 5.44 6.00 -13.68
N SER A 36 6.74 6.02 -13.97
CA SER A 36 7.37 7.05 -14.82
C SER A 36 6.88 6.98 -16.27
N LYS A 37 6.28 5.86 -16.70
CA LYS A 37 5.66 5.75 -18.04
C LYS A 37 4.48 6.71 -18.25
N CYS A 38 3.89 7.23 -17.17
CA CYS A 38 2.75 8.15 -17.23
C CYS A 38 3.13 9.63 -17.16
N GLY A 39 4.34 9.95 -16.69
CA GLY A 39 4.85 11.30 -16.51
C GLY A 39 5.82 11.41 -15.35
N ASP A 40 6.24 12.63 -15.05
CA ASP A 40 7.32 12.89 -14.11
C ASP A 40 6.84 12.75 -12.65
N ILE A 41 7.49 11.82 -11.94
CA ILE A 41 7.22 11.55 -10.53
C ILE A 41 7.93 12.59 -9.67
N ARG A 42 7.17 13.26 -8.81
CA ARG A 42 7.68 14.20 -7.80
C ARG A 42 8.29 13.50 -6.61
N ARG A 43 7.62 12.45 -6.10
CA ARG A 43 8.12 11.57 -5.05
C ARG A 43 7.29 10.31 -4.94
N ILE A 44 7.91 9.27 -4.38
CA ILE A 44 7.26 8.04 -3.96
C ILE A 44 7.34 7.96 -2.44
N ILE A 45 6.27 7.52 -1.78
CA ILE A 45 6.26 7.25 -0.35
C ILE A 45 5.83 5.81 -0.13
N MET A 46 6.78 4.96 0.26
CA MET A 46 6.52 3.56 0.56
C MET A 46 5.62 3.41 1.79
N GLY A 47 4.60 2.57 1.66
CA GLY A 47 3.72 2.20 2.77
C GLY A 47 4.40 1.15 3.64
N LEU A 48 4.57 1.47 4.92
CA LEU A 48 5.33 0.69 5.88
C LEU A 48 4.43 0.11 6.98
N ASP A 49 4.82 -1.04 7.51
CA ASP A 49 4.29 -1.55 8.77
C ASP A 49 4.63 -0.56 9.90
N LYS A 50 3.64 -0.21 10.71
CA LYS A 50 3.79 0.78 11.79
C LYS A 50 4.88 0.41 12.80
N TYR A 51 5.06 -0.87 13.08
CA TYR A 51 5.98 -1.37 14.10
C TYR A 51 7.31 -1.82 13.48
N LYS A 52 7.26 -2.66 12.45
CA LYS A 52 8.45 -3.26 11.83
C LYS A 52 9.18 -2.32 10.88
N LYS A 53 8.51 -1.26 10.41
CA LYS A 53 9.04 -0.31 9.42
C LYS A 53 9.45 -0.97 8.09
N THR A 54 8.87 -2.12 7.77
CA THR A 54 9.06 -2.83 6.49
C THR A 54 7.90 -2.53 5.55
N PRO A 55 8.07 -2.63 4.22
CA PRO A 55 6.97 -2.48 3.27
C PRO A 55 5.76 -3.36 3.61
N CYS A 56 4.56 -2.80 3.55
CA CYS A 56 3.31 -3.52 3.80
C CYS A 56 2.35 -3.49 2.60
N GLY A 57 2.91 -3.42 1.39
CA GLY A 57 2.17 -3.70 0.15
C GLY A 57 1.26 -2.56 -0.31
N PHE A 58 1.62 -1.31 -0.01
CA PHE A 58 1.06 -0.14 -0.65
C PHE A 58 2.11 0.97 -0.73
N CYS A 59 1.86 1.99 -1.52
CA CYS A 59 2.63 3.24 -1.52
C CYS A 59 1.75 4.42 -1.93
N PHE A 60 2.33 5.61 -1.90
CA PHE A 60 1.80 6.79 -2.56
C PHE A 60 2.76 7.21 -3.67
N VAL A 61 2.20 7.54 -4.83
CA VAL A 61 2.95 8.14 -5.95
C VAL A 61 2.40 9.53 -6.17
N GLU A 62 3.27 10.52 -6.14
CA GLU A 62 2.90 11.90 -6.39
C GLU A 62 3.55 12.40 -7.67
N TYR A 63 2.73 12.87 -8.60
CA TYR A 63 3.17 13.47 -9.85
C TYR A 63 3.33 14.99 -9.72
N TYR A 64 4.11 15.58 -10.62
CA TYR A 64 4.13 17.04 -10.76
C TYR A 64 2.83 17.58 -11.36
N GLN A 65 2.24 16.88 -12.32
CA GLN A 65 1.04 17.31 -13.02
C GLN A 65 -0.14 16.37 -12.77
N ARG A 66 -1.35 16.95 -12.71
CA ARG A 66 -2.60 16.18 -12.59
C ARG A 66 -2.83 15.27 -13.80
N ALA A 67 -2.48 15.74 -15.01
CA ALA A 67 -2.65 14.98 -16.24
C ALA A 67 -1.87 13.65 -16.21
N ASP A 68 -0.67 13.65 -15.65
CA ASP A 68 0.18 12.45 -15.52
C ASP A 68 -0.45 11.43 -14.55
N ALA A 69 -0.99 11.91 -13.44
CA ALA A 69 -1.75 11.07 -12.51
C ALA A 69 -3.02 10.51 -13.16
N GLU A 70 -3.71 11.28 -14.00
CA GLU A 70 -4.88 10.81 -14.76
C GLU A 70 -4.49 9.74 -15.80
N ASN A 71 -3.35 9.90 -16.47
CA ASN A 71 -2.80 8.88 -17.37
C ASN A 71 -2.50 7.58 -16.60
N CYS A 72 -1.90 7.68 -15.40
CA CYS A 72 -1.68 6.51 -14.54
C CYS A 72 -2.99 5.81 -14.18
N MET A 73 -4.02 6.57 -13.78
CA MET A 73 -5.35 6.02 -13.49
C MET A 73 -6.01 5.33 -14.70
N ARG A 74 -5.69 5.74 -15.93
CA ARG A 74 -6.23 5.17 -17.17
C ARG A 74 -5.46 3.94 -17.66
N TYR A 75 -4.13 3.99 -17.60
CA TYR A 75 -3.28 3.04 -18.33
C TYR A 75 -2.50 2.09 -17.43
N ILE A 76 -2.22 2.47 -16.17
CA ILE A 76 -1.44 1.64 -15.22
C ILE A 76 -2.34 1.00 -14.18
N ASN A 77 -3.45 1.63 -13.81
CA ASN A 77 -4.43 1.03 -12.91
C ASN A 77 -4.94 -0.31 -13.46
N GLY A 78 -4.91 -1.36 -12.62
CA GLY A 78 -5.32 -2.70 -13.04
C GLY A 78 -4.28 -3.47 -13.87
N THR A 79 -3.10 -2.91 -14.10
CA THR A 79 -1.98 -3.63 -14.73
C THR A 79 -1.17 -4.43 -13.70
N ARG A 80 -0.13 -5.14 -14.16
CA ARG A 80 0.69 -6.00 -13.31
C ARG A 80 1.98 -5.31 -12.87
N LEU A 81 2.34 -5.52 -11.59
CA LEU A 81 3.67 -5.27 -11.03
C LEU A 81 4.02 -6.44 -10.10
N ASP A 82 5.18 -7.06 -10.31
CA ASP A 82 5.59 -8.32 -9.63
C ASP A 82 4.49 -9.40 -9.66
N ASP A 83 3.92 -9.63 -10.85
CA ASP A 83 2.80 -10.56 -11.10
C ASP A 83 1.48 -10.26 -10.36
N ARG A 84 1.36 -9.10 -9.73
CA ARG A 84 0.15 -8.68 -9.02
C ARG A 84 -0.59 -7.59 -9.78
N ILE A 85 -1.91 -7.73 -9.87
CA ILE A 85 -2.78 -6.67 -10.38
C ILE A 85 -2.82 -5.53 -9.37
N ILE A 86 -2.17 -4.41 -9.69
CA ILE A 86 -2.14 -3.23 -8.82
C ILE A 86 -3.42 -2.42 -8.97
N ARG A 87 -3.80 -1.70 -7.90
CA ARG A 87 -4.96 -0.83 -7.91
C ARG A 87 -4.57 0.56 -7.47
N THR A 88 -4.86 1.56 -8.28
CA THR A 88 -4.62 2.97 -7.95
C THR A 88 -5.93 3.67 -7.59
N ASP A 89 -5.85 4.60 -6.64
CA ASP A 89 -6.95 5.48 -6.24
C ASP A 89 -6.45 6.91 -6.07
N TRP A 90 -7.33 7.88 -6.28
CA TRP A 90 -7.08 9.26 -5.89
C TRP A 90 -6.86 9.38 -4.39
N ASP A 91 -5.82 10.10 -4.02
CA ASP A 91 -5.52 10.41 -2.63
C ASP A 91 -5.62 11.92 -2.39
N ALA A 92 -6.17 12.36 -1.25
CA ALA A 92 -6.36 13.80 -0.98
C ALA A 92 -5.06 14.58 -0.74
N GLY A 93 -3.91 13.89 -0.72
CA GLY A 93 -2.59 14.46 -0.48
C GLY A 93 -1.90 13.74 0.67
N PHE A 94 -0.59 13.55 0.52
CA PHE A 94 0.21 12.91 1.55
C PHE A 94 0.35 13.80 2.78
N ILE A 95 0.14 13.21 3.95
CA ILE A 95 0.36 13.80 5.28
C ILE A 95 1.22 12.83 6.06
N GLU A 96 2.17 13.34 6.84
CA GLU A 96 3.01 12.50 7.68
C GLU A 96 2.18 11.61 8.62
N GLY A 97 2.63 10.37 8.79
CA GLY A 97 1.93 9.30 9.50
C GLY A 97 1.06 8.45 8.59
N ARG A 98 0.68 8.92 7.40
CA ARG A 98 -0.11 8.14 6.44
C ARG A 98 0.68 7.03 5.75
N GLN A 99 2.00 7.08 5.80
CA GLN A 99 2.86 5.99 5.32
C GLN A 99 2.69 4.71 6.16
N TYR A 100 2.16 4.78 7.38
CA TYR A 100 2.02 3.60 8.22
C TYR A 100 0.70 2.87 8.02
N GLY A 101 0.78 1.55 7.97
CA GLY A 101 -0.38 0.66 8.04
C GLY A 101 -1.25 0.94 9.27
N ARG A 102 -2.57 0.80 9.09
CA ARG A 102 -3.59 1.10 10.12
C ARG A 102 -4.17 -0.13 10.80
N GLY A 103 -3.67 -1.32 10.46
CA GLY A 103 -4.01 -2.56 11.15
C GLY A 103 -3.53 -2.51 12.61
N LYS A 104 -4.27 -3.17 13.50
CA LYS A 104 -3.89 -3.45 14.88
C LYS A 104 -2.51 -4.12 14.99
N THR A 105 -2.13 -4.96 14.02
CA THR A 105 -0.81 -5.63 14.02
C THR A 105 0.28 -4.83 13.29
N GLY A 106 0.01 -3.60 12.87
CA GLY A 106 0.97 -2.69 12.22
C GLY A 106 0.86 -2.61 10.70
N GLY A 107 0.49 -3.71 10.04
CA GLY A 107 0.29 -3.79 8.59
C GLY A 107 -1.01 -3.13 8.10
N GLN A 108 -1.46 -3.45 6.88
CA GLN A 108 -2.74 -2.94 6.39
C GLN A 108 -3.92 -3.68 7.04
N VAL A 109 -5.02 -2.96 7.31
CA VAL A 109 -6.25 -3.55 7.90
C VAL A 109 -6.75 -4.75 7.09
N ARG A 110 -6.66 -4.69 5.75
CA ARG A 110 -7.06 -5.80 4.88
C ARG A 110 -6.27 -7.08 5.08
N ASP A 111 -4.98 -6.98 5.46
CA ASP A 111 -4.10 -8.13 5.64
C ASP A 111 -4.40 -8.83 6.99
N GLU A 112 -5.20 -8.23 7.87
CA GLU A 112 -5.59 -8.84 9.15
C GLU A 112 -6.69 -9.89 8.97
N TYR A 113 -7.69 -9.58 8.15
CA TYR A 113 -8.91 -10.37 7.99
C TYR A 113 -8.88 -11.32 6.78
N ARG A 114 -7.81 -11.27 5.98
CA ARG A 114 -7.69 -12.10 4.79
C ARG A 114 -7.62 -13.59 5.12
N SER A 115 -8.40 -14.41 4.40
CA SER A 115 -8.43 -15.86 4.58
C SER A 115 -7.49 -16.64 3.67
N ASP A 116 -7.19 -16.13 2.48
CA ASP A 116 -6.30 -16.75 1.52
C ASP A 116 -4.81 -16.62 1.91
N PHE A 117 -4.04 -17.63 1.50
CA PHE A 117 -2.59 -17.63 1.55
C PHE A 117 -2.02 -16.87 0.35
N ASP A 118 -1.12 -15.93 0.61
CA ASP A 118 -0.44 -15.17 -0.44
C ASP A 118 0.99 -14.89 0.01
N SER A 119 1.94 -15.52 -0.70
CA SER A 119 3.37 -15.44 -0.41
C SER A 119 3.92 -14.02 -0.54
N GLY A 120 3.42 -13.22 -1.51
CA GLY A 120 3.78 -11.82 -1.69
C GLY A 120 3.26 -10.89 -0.59
N ARG A 121 2.53 -11.43 0.39
CA ARG A 121 1.89 -10.72 1.51
C ARG A 121 2.22 -11.35 2.87
N GLY A 122 3.26 -12.18 2.93
CA GLY A 122 3.71 -12.82 4.17
C GLY A 122 2.86 -14.03 4.62
N GLY A 123 2.07 -14.64 3.73
CA GLY A 123 1.32 -15.88 3.97
C GLY A 123 -0.16 -15.66 4.29
N TYR A 124 -0.68 -16.32 5.33
CA TYR A 124 -2.06 -16.13 5.77
C TYR A 124 -2.28 -14.78 6.47
N GLY A 125 -3.52 -14.30 6.48
CA GLY A 125 -3.90 -13.11 7.24
C GLY A 125 -3.62 -13.27 8.74
N LYS A 126 -3.37 -12.17 9.43
CA LYS A 126 -2.81 -12.18 10.80
C LYS A 126 -3.69 -12.90 11.81
N ILE A 127 -5.01 -12.78 11.70
CA ILE A 127 -5.95 -13.48 12.59
C ILE A 127 -5.86 -14.99 12.40
N ILE A 128 -5.70 -15.48 11.17
CA ILE A 128 -5.55 -16.92 10.91
C ILE A 128 -4.17 -17.40 11.32
N GLN A 129 -3.11 -16.64 11.05
CA GLN A 129 -1.76 -16.98 11.49
C GLN A 129 -1.70 -17.16 13.01
N GLN A 130 -2.37 -16.31 13.79
CA GLN A 130 -2.47 -16.45 15.25
C GLN A 130 -3.27 -17.69 15.71
N LYS A 131 -4.23 -18.16 14.90
CA LYS A 131 -5.00 -19.37 15.20
C LYS A 131 -4.29 -20.66 14.78
N VAL A 132 -3.48 -20.58 13.73
CA VAL A 132 -2.78 -21.73 13.12
C VAL A 132 -1.41 -21.97 13.75
N THR A 133 -0.79 -20.95 14.36
CA THR A 133 0.46 -21.12 15.12
C THR A 133 0.12 -21.56 16.55
N PRO A 134 0.32 -22.84 16.94
CA PRO A 134 0.17 -23.22 18.34
C PRO A 134 1.31 -22.59 19.14
N LEU A 135 1.07 -22.35 20.43
CA LEU A 135 2.12 -22.04 21.42
C LEU A 135 3.18 -23.15 21.39
N SER A 136 4.24 -23.01 20.60
CA SER A 136 5.46 -23.80 20.78
C SER A 136 6.46 -22.99 21.59
N ASP A 137 6.77 -23.56 22.75
CA ASP A 137 7.92 -23.31 23.62
C ASP A 137 7.73 -22.37 24.82
N GLY A 138 6.93 -22.89 25.76
CA GLY A 138 7.01 -22.54 27.17
C GLY A 138 6.91 -23.80 28.04
N ALA A 139 7.86 -24.73 27.94
CA ALA A 139 8.13 -25.76 28.96
C ALA A 139 9.32 -26.66 28.57
N PHE A 140 10.53 -26.29 28.99
CA PHE A 140 11.49 -27.28 29.50
C PHE A 140 12.37 -26.58 30.54
N GLY A 141 11.89 -26.63 31.79
CA GLY A 141 12.78 -26.50 32.93
C GLY A 141 13.63 -27.76 33.03
N ARG A 142 14.95 -27.56 33.15
CA ARG A 142 15.83 -28.23 34.10
C ARG A 142 16.90 -27.24 34.52
#